data_AF-A0A1D6I1E6-F1
#
_entry.id   AF-A0A1D6I1E6-F1
#
_cell.length_a   1.000
_cell.length_b   1.000
_cell.length_c   1.000
_cell.angle_alpha   90.00
_cell.angle_beta   90.00
_cell.angle_gamma   90.00
#
_symmetry.space_group_name_H-M   'P 1'
#
loop_
_entity.id
_entity.type
_entity.pdbx_description
1 polymer ?
#
loop_
_entity_poly.entity_id
_entity_poly.type
_entity_poly.pdbx_seq_one_letter_code
_entity_poly.pdbx_strand_id
1 'polypeptide(L)' 'MVLWVFGYGSLIWNLGFDFDDKILGFIKGYNRTFNLDMDLDD' A
#
# COMPACT_ATOMS: atom_id res chain seq x y z
N MET A 1 -15.06 15.67 1.24
CA MET A 1 -14.16 14.98 2.20
C MET A 1 -12.92 14.54 1.44
N VAL A 2 -11.73 14.59 2.06
CA VAL A 2 -10.45 14.22 1.42
C VAL A 2 -10.01 12.86 1.95
N LEU A 3 -9.56 11.96 1.06
CA LEU A 3 -9.09 10.61 1.39
C LEU A 3 -7.61 10.47 1.02
N TRP A 4 -6.82 9.93 1.93
CA TRP A 4 -5.43 9.55 1.68
C TRP A 4 -5.26 8.05 1.88
N VAL A 5 -4.52 7.41 0.98
CA VAL A 5 -4.18 5.98 1.06
C VAL A 5 -2.67 5.84 1.22
N PHE A 6 -2.22 5.12 2.25
CA PHE A 6 -0.80 4.83 2.46
C PHE A 6 -0.39 3.56 1.71
N GLY A 7 0.34 3.71 0.60
CA GLY A 7 0.87 2.59 -0.18
C GLY A 7 2.14 2.00 0.45
N TYR A 8 2.11 0.72 0.82
CA TYR A 8 3.25 0.01 1.42
C TYR A 8 3.72 -1.23 0.63
N GLY A 9 3.05 -1.54 -0.48
CA GLY A 9 3.31 -2.68 -1.38
C GLY A 9 3.16 -2.31 -2.85
N SER A 10 2.41 -3.09 -3.62
CA SER A 10 2.19 -2.87 -5.06
C SER A 10 1.67 -1.46 -5.38
N LEU A 11 0.83 -0.87 -4.52
CA LEU A 11 0.32 0.49 -4.66
C LEU A 11 1.42 1.57 -4.78
N ILE A 12 2.66 1.30 -4.41
CA ILE A 12 3.76 2.27 -4.60
C ILE A 12 4.04 2.54 -6.10
N TRP A 13 3.84 1.52 -6.95
CA TRP A 13 4.18 1.55 -8.38
C TRP A 13 3.03 1.12 -9.32
N ASN A 14 2.00 0.43 -8.82
CA ASN A 14 0.82 -0.01 -9.56
C ASN A 14 -0.45 0.33 -8.77
N LEU A 15 -0.99 1.53 -9.01
CA LEU A 15 -2.08 2.09 -8.21
C LEU A 15 -3.46 1.57 -8.63
N GLY A 16 -3.70 1.41 -9.93
CA GLY A 16 -5.00 0.97 -10.46
C GLY A 16 -6.15 1.99 -10.29
N PHE A 17 -5.85 3.21 -9.85
CA PHE A 17 -6.80 4.33 -9.72
C PHE A 17 -6.09 5.68 -9.86
N ASP A 18 -6.86 6.71 -10.20
CA ASP A 18 -6.39 8.09 -10.32
C ASP A 18 -6.25 8.76 -8.94
N PHE A 19 -5.26 9.65 -8.80
CA PHE A 19 -5.02 10.41 -7.58
C PHE A 19 -4.56 11.83 -7.95
N ASP A 20 -4.89 12.80 -7.10
CA ASP A 20 -4.50 14.19 -7.32
C ASP A 20 -3.05 14.46 -6.86
N ASP A 21 -2.67 13.93 -5.70
CA ASP A 21 -1.37 14.19 -5.06
C ASP A 21 -0.69 12.93 -4.52
N LYS A 22 0.65 12.90 -4.56
CA LYS A 22 1.50 11.86 -3.95
C LYS A 22 2.64 12.49 -3.14
N ILE A 23 2.82 12.00 -1.92
CA ILE A 23 3.89 12.45 -1.02
C ILE A 23 4.65 11.23 -0.51
N LEU A 24 5.99 11.32 -0.45
CA LEU A 24 6.82 10.32 0.21
C LEU A 24 6.72 10.46 1.73
N GLY A 25 6.50 9.34 2.42
CA GLY A 25 6.37 9.34 3.88
C GLY A 25 6.47 7.95 4.49
N PHE A 26 6.29 7.89 5.80
CA PHE A 26 6.28 6.65 6.57
C PHE A 26 5.23 6.71 7.69
N ILE A 27 4.77 5.55 8.14
CA ILE A 27 3.91 5.41 9.32
C ILE A 27 4.67 4.74 10.46
N LYS A 28 4.25 5.01 11.69
CA LYS A 28 4.84 4.40 12.91
C LYS A 28 3.92 3.31 13.46
N GLY A 29 4.49 2.37 14.21
CA GLY A 29 3.73 1.30 14.86
C GLY A 29 3.44 0.07 14.00
N TYR A 30 3.98 0.02 12.77
CA TYR A 30 3.81 -1.09 11.84
C TYR A 30 5.16 -1.51 11.24
N ASN A 31 5.33 -2.81 11.00
CA ASN A 31 6.48 -3.38 10.30
C ASN A 31 6.01 -3.96 8.96
N ARG A 32 6.75 -3.69 7.88
CA ARG A 32 6.50 -4.34 6.58
C ARG A 32 7.18 -5.71 6.56
N THR A 33 6.39 -6.77 6.39
CA THR A 33 6.85 -8.16 6.28
C THR A 33 6.34 -8.80 4.98
N PHE A 34 7.02 -9.84 4.50
CA PHE A 34 6.65 -10.63 3.31
C PHE A 34 6.19 -12.03 3.74
N ASN A 35 5.20 -12.07 4.62
CA ASN A 35 4.63 -13.30 5.19
C ASN A 35 3.14 -13.45 4.88
N LEU A 36 2.62 -12.63 3.96
CA LEU A 36 1.30 -12.86 3.40
C LEU A 36 1.44 -14.02 2.42
N ASP A 37 1.14 -15.21 2.91
CA ASP A 37 0.92 -16.35 2.03
C ASP A 37 -0.33 -16.06 1.22
N MET A 38 -0.25 -16.22 -0.10
CA MET A 38 -1.46 -16.38 -0.86
C MET A 38 -1.76 -17.86 -0.69
N ASP A 39 -2.79 -18.19 0.07
CA ASP A 39 -3.35 -19.54 0.06
C ASP A 39 -3.59 -19.89 -1.42
N LEU A 40 -2.62 -20.60 -2.01
CA LEU A 40 -2.80 -21.27 -3.26
C LEU A 40 -3.70 -22.41 -2.86
N ASP A 41 -5.00 -22.28 -3.16
CA ASP A 41 -5.94 -23.38 -3.12
C ASP A 41 -5.35 -24.54 -3.96
N ASP A 42 -4.60 -25.43 -3.29
CA ASP A 42 -4.35 -26.81 -3.69
C ASP A 42 -5.35 -27.71 -2.93
#